data_AF-A0A4Q3LBI7-F1
#
_entry.id   AF-A0A4Q3LBI7-F1
#
_cell.length_a   1.000
_cell.length_b   1.000
_cell.length_c   1.000
_cell.angle_alpha   90.00
_cell.angle_beta   90.00
_cell.angle_gamma   90.00
#
_symmetry.space_group_name_H-M   'P 1'
#
loop_
_entity.id
_entity.type
_entity.pdbx_description
1 polymer ?
#
loop_
_entity_poly.entity_id
_entity_poly.type
_entity_poly.pdbx_seq_one_letter_code
_entity_poly.pdbx_strand_id
1 'polypeptide(L)'
;MRTIRRLIYVEVVQAVAFVSLGFLALFFFFDFIEELPDLGRGSLEPYRMTQALVYVALRLPNHLYELLPIAVLIGTIFVMARFAQSSEYTILRTSGLGPWRALRALLVL
;
A
#
# COMPACT_ATOMS: atom_id res chain seq x y z
N MET A 1 -23.86 -2.22 14.03
CA MET A 1 -22.74 -2.76 13.22
C MET A 1 -21.51 -1.84 13.17
N ARG A 2 -21.20 -1.04 14.22
CA ARG A 2 -20.01 -0.17 14.19
C ARG A 2 -18.71 -0.94 14.44
N THR A 3 -18.76 -1.97 15.28
CA THR A 3 -17.60 -2.80 15.66
C THR A 3 -17.03 -3.60 14.50
N ILE A 4 -17.87 -4.31 13.74
CA ILE A 4 -17.42 -5.13 12.60
C ILE A 4 -16.87 -4.26 11.46
N ARG A 5 -17.54 -3.14 11.17
CA ARG A 5 -17.05 -2.18 10.17
C ARG A 5 -15.68 -1.64 10.57
N ARG A 6 -15.49 -1.29 11.84
CA ARG A 6 -14.20 -0.81 12.37
C ARG A 6 -13.13 -1.90 12.29
N LEU A 7 -13.46 -3.15 12.59
CA LEU A 7 -12.55 -4.29 12.46
C LEU A 7 -12.04 -4.42 11.03
N ILE A 8 -12.97 -4.54 10.06
CA ILE A 8 -12.62 -4.70 8.63
C ILE A 8 -11.82 -3.47 8.15
N TYR A 9 -12.25 -2.26 8.49
CA TYR A 9 -11.59 -1.03 8.06
C TYR A 9 -10.15 -0.93 8.58
N VAL A 10 -9.93 -1.17 9.88
CA VAL A 10 -8.58 -1.09 10.47
C VAL A 10 -7.66 -2.15 9.87
N GLU A 11 -8.13 -3.38 9.71
CA GLU A 11 -7.36 -4.48 9.11
C GLU A 11 -7.00 -4.18 7.65
N VAL A 12 -7.96 -3.69 6.85
CA VAL A 12 -7.71 -3.29 5.45
C VAL A 12 -6.71 -2.14 5.38
N VAL A 13 -6.90 -1.06 6.16
CA VAL A 13 -5.98 0.08 6.15
C VAL A 13 -4.57 -0.33 6.56
N GLN A 14 -4.43 -1.20 7.57
CA GLN A 14 -3.13 -1.73 7.98
C GLN A 14 -2.49 -2.57 6.88
N ALA A 15 -3.23 -3.45 6.23
CA ALA A 15 -2.73 -4.27 5.13
C ALA A 15 -2.34 -3.41 3.91
N VAL A 16 -3.16 -2.43 3.54
CA VAL A 16 -2.85 -1.49 2.44
C VAL A 16 -1.62 -0.66 2.76
N ALA A 17 -1.49 -0.15 3.99
CA ALA A 17 -0.30 0.58 4.43
C ALA A 17 0.95 -0.31 4.38
N PHE A 18 0.85 -1.56 4.83
CA PHE A 18 1.96 -2.52 4.78
C PHE A 18 2.40 -2.83 3.35
N VAL A 19 1.44 -3.11 2.46
CA VAL A 19 1.72 -3.36 1.04
C VAL A 19 2.30 -2.12 0.36
N SER A 20 1.74 -0.94 0.63
CA SER A 20 2.24 0.34 0.09
C SER A 20 3.67 0.61 0.55
N LEU A 21 4.00 0.37 1.82
CA LEU A 21 5.35 0.50 2.34
C LEU A 21 6.33 -0.45 1.63
N GLY A 22 5.93 -1.70 1.40
CA GLY A 22 6.73 -2.67 0.66
C GLY A 22 7.03 -2.21 -0.77
N PHE A 23 6.01 -1.74 -1.48
CA PHE A 23 6.20 -1.20 -2.83
C PHE A 23 7.03 0.08 -2.85
N LEU A 24 6.78 1.03 -1.93
CA LEU A 24 7.57 2.26 -1.84
C LEU A 24 9.05 1.98 -1.57
N ALA A 25 9.37 1.02 -0.70
CA ALA A 25 10.75 0.64 -0.44
C ALA A 25 11.42 0.05 -1.68
N LEU A 26 10.70 -0.75 -2.46
CA LEU A 26 11.19 -1.34 -3.69
C LEU A 26 11.43 -0.28 -4.78
N PHE A 27 10.46 0.63 -4.99
CA PHE A 27 10.59 1.72 -5.96
C PHE A 27 11.68 2.71 -5.56
N PHE A 28 11.76 3.08 -4.29
CA PHE A 28 12.87 3.88 -3.77
C PHE A 28 14.24 3.28 -4.11
N PHE A 29 14.37 1.96 -3.97
CA PHE A 29 15.61 1.26 -4.29
C PHE A 29 15.89 1.26 -5.80
N PHE A 30 14.87 1.07 -6.64
CA PHE A 30 15.01 1.15 -8.10
C PHE A 30 15.40 2.56 -8.56
N ASP A 31 14.67 3.58 -8.12
CA ASP A 31 14.98 4.99 -8.42
C ASP A 31 16.41 5.35 -7.96
N PHE A 32 16.81 4.88 -6.78
CA PHE A 32 18.15 5.11 -6.27
C PHE A 32 19.23 4.48 -7.16
N ILE A 33 19.03 3.24 -7.62
CA ILE A 33 19.95 2.56 -8.56
C ILE A 33 19.98 3.27 -9.91
N GLU A 34 18.82 3.72 -10.42
CA GLU A 34 18.72 4.45 -11.68
C GLU A 34 19.46 5.79 -11.64
N GLU A 35 19.55 6.43 -10.48
CA GLU A 35 20.23 7.72 -10.29
C GLU A 35 21.76 7.58 -10.08
N LEU A 36 22.26 6.40 -9.73
CA LEU A 36 23.70 6.15 -9.51
C LEU A 36 24.60 6.50 -10.72
N PRO A 37 24.23 6.20 -11.98
CA PRO A 37 25.06 6.50 -13.16
C PRO A 37 25.24 8.00 -13.43
N ASP A 38 24.31 8.84 -12.95
CA ASP A 38 24.31 10.28 -13.18
C ASP A 38 25.06 11.05 -12.08
N LEU A 39 25.43 10.37 -10.99
CA LEU A 39 26.37 10.87 -10.00
C LEU A 39 27.72 11.20 -10.67
N GLY A 40 28.06 12.48 -10.72
CA GLY A 40 29.30 12.98 -11.32
C GLY A 40 29.21 13.38 -12.80
N ARG A 41 28.06 13.26 -13.47
CA ARG A 41 27.83 13.80 -14.82
C ARG A 41 27.30 15.24 -14.77
N GLY A 42 28.11 16.16 -14.26
CA GLY A 42 27.81 17.59 -14.26
C GLY A 42 29.05 18.39 -14.64
N SER A 43 29.01 19.08 -15.78
CA SER A 43 30.14 19.85 -16.32
C SER A 43 30.39 21.19 -15.58
N LEU A 44 29.51 21.58 -14.64
CA LEU A 44 29.58 22.89 -13.95
C LEU A 44 29.53 22.78 -12.41
N GLU A 45 28.73 21.87 -11.86
CA GLU A 45 28.70 21.49 -10.43
C GLU A 45 28.49 19.95 -10.37
N PRO A 46 29.33 19.18 -9.67
CA PRO A 46 29.18 17.73 -9.61
C PRO A 46 27.85 17.37 -8.95
N TYR A 47 27.01 16.58 -9.62
CA TYR A 47 25.78 16.06 -9.04
C TYR A 47 26.10 15.26 -7.78
N ARG A 48 25.68 15.77 -6.62
CA ARG A 48 26.05 15.21 -5.31
C ARG A 48 25.07 14.11 -4.90
N MET A 49 25.57 13.11 -4.18
CA MET A 49 24.75 12.04 -3.57
C MET A 49 23.53 12.56 -2.79
N THR A 50 23.68 13.72 -2.13
CA THR A 50 22.60 14.37 -1.38
C THR A 50 21.49 14.91 -2.28
N GLN A 51 21.81 15.35 -3.50
CA GLN A 51 20.81 15.82 -4.47
C GLN A 51 20.01 14.64 -5.03
N ALA A 52 20.70 13.54 -5.36
CA ALA A 52 20.05 12.29 -5.76
C ALA A 52 19.06 11.77 -4.69
N LEU A 53 19.46 11.75 -3.41
CA LEU A 53 18.57 11.33 -2.32
C LEU A 53 17.34 12.22 -2.17
N VAL A 54 17.49 13.55 -2.27
CA VAL A 54 16.36 14.49 -2.22
C VAL A 54 15.45 14.31 -3.43
N TYR A 55 16.02 14.08 -4.61
CA TYR A 55 15.26 13.84 -5.83
C TYR A 55 14.42 12.56 -5.75
N VAL A 56 15.00 11.45 -5.33
CA VAL A 56 14.29 10.19 -5.11
C VAL A 56 13.22 10.35 -4.02
N ALA A 57 13.53 11.06 -2.93
CA ALA A 57 12.55 11.34 -1.88
C ALA A 57 11.35 12.15 -2.38
N LEU A 58 11.55 13.11 -3.29
CA LEU A 58 10.49 13.90 -3.91
C LEU A 58 9.64 13.10 -4.90
N ARG A 59 10.14 11.97 -5.42
CA ARG A 59 9.38 11.04 -6.27
C ARG A 59 8.47 10.09 -5.47
N LEU A 60 8.78 9.82 -4.21
CA LEU A 60 7.99 8.93 -3.35
C LEU A 60 6.47 9.23 -3.34
N PRO A 61 6.00 10.49 -3.24
CA PRO A 61 4.57 10.78 -3.26
C PRO A 61 3.91 10.43 -4.60
N ASN A 62 4.65 10.60 -5.71
CA ASN A 62 4.16 10.23 -7.04
C ASN A 62 4.03 8.70 -7.17
N HIS A 63 5.05 7.95 -6.76
CA HIS A 63 4.99 6.49 -6.72
C HIS A 63 3.87 5.99 -5.80
N LEU A 64 3.67 6.62 -4.64
CA LEU A 64 2.55 6.27 -3.77
C LEU A 64 1.21 6.41 -4.51
N TYR A 65 1.00 7.49 -5.25
CA TYR A 65 -0.23 7.71 -6.01
C TYR A 65 -0.44 6.68 -7.12
N GLU A 66 0.61 6.35 -7.86
CA GLU A 66 0.58 5.33 -8.93
C GLU A 66 0.31 3.92 -8.39
N LEU A 67 0.87 3.61 -7.22
CA LEU A 67 0.84 2.28 -6.62
C LEU A 67 -0.39 2.07 -5.72
N LEU A 68 -1.06 3.15 -5.30
CA LEU A 68 -2.21 3.10 -4.39
C LEU A 68 -3.32 2.15 -4.85
N PRO A 69 -3.77 2.15 -6.13
CA PRO A 69 -4.84 1.26 -6.57
C PRO A 69 -4.45 -0.22 -6.47
N ILE A 70 -3.18 -0.53 -6.77
CA ILE A 70 -2.63 -1.89 -6.70
C ILE A 70 -2.50 -2.31 -5.23
N ALA A 71 -2.00 -1.42 -4.38
CA ALA A 71 -1.86 -1.67 -2.94
C ALA A 71 -3.22 -1.87 -2.26
N VAL A 72 -4.24 -1.09 -2.62
CA VAL A 72 -5.62 -1.25 -2.14
C VAL A 72 -6.19 -2.60 -2.56
N LEU A 73 -6.02 -2.98 -3.82
CA LEU A 73 -6.47 -4.28 -4.34
C LEU A 73 -5.84 -5.45 -3.58
N ILE A 74 -4.50 -5.47 -3.50
CA ILE A 74 -3.74 -6.54 -2.85
C ILE A 74 -4.03 -6.58 -1.35
N GLY A 75 -4.01 -5.43 -0.66
CA GLY A 75 -4.28 -5.34 0.77
C GLY A 75 -5.68 -5.82 1.14
N THR A 76 -6.69 -5.47 0.33
CA THR A 76 -8.07 -5.92 0.56
C THR A 76 -8.21 -7.43 0.33
N ILE A 77 -7.62 -7.97 -0.74
CA ILE A 77 -7.62 -9.42 -1.00
C ILE A 77 -6.93 -10.17 0.14
N PHE A 78 -5.78 -9.67 0.60
CA PHE A 78 -5.02 -10.26 1.70
C PHE A 78 -5.86 -10.38 2.98
N VAL A 79 -6.55 -9.29 3.38
CA VAL A 79 -7.41 -9.29 4.57
C VAL A 79 -8.60 -10.22 4.41
N MET A 80 -9.25 -10.21 3.25
CA MET A 80 -10.39 -11.10 2.99
C MET A 80 -9.97 -12.57 2.99
N ALA A 81 -8.80 -12.89 2.43
CA ALA A 81 -8.24 -14.24 2.47
C ALA A 81 -7.93 -14.67 3.91
N ARG A 82 -7.36 -13.77 4.74
CA ARG A 82 -7.10 -14.04 6.15
C ARG A 82 -8.39 -14.31 6.93
N PHE A 83 -9.45 -13.53 6.70
CA PHE A 83 -10.76 -13.77 7.32
C PHE A 83 -11.40 -15.09 6.87
N ALA A 84 -11.15 -15.52 5.63
CA ALA A 84 -11.60 -16.82 5.14
C ALA A 84 -10.82 -17.98 5.79
N GLN A 85 -9.50 -17.86 5.93
CA GLN A 85 -8.63 -18.89 6.53
C GLN A 85 -8.90 -19.09 8.03
N SER A 86 -9.10 -18.00 8.77
CA SER A 86 -9.41 -18.01 10.20
C SER A 86 -10.85 -18.39 10.53
N SER A 87 -11.69 -18.68 9.52
CA SER A 87 -13.14 -18.88 9.66
C SER A 87 -13.91 -17.69 10.25
N GLU A 88 -13.28 -16.53 10.46
CA GLU A 88 -13.94 -15.31 10.94
C GLU A 88 -15.04 -14.87 9.98
N TYR A 89 -14.79 -14.94 8.67
CA TYR A 89 -15.81 -14.61 7.68
C TYR A 89 -17.00 -15.58 7.72
N THR A 90 -16.75 -16.86 7.99
CA THR A 90 -17.80 -17.87 8.16
C THR A 90 -18.68 -17.56 9.36
N ILE A 91 -18.07 -17.19 10.50
CA ILE A 91 -18.78 -16.78 11.73
C ILE A 91 -19.58 -15.49 11.50
N LEU A 92 -19.01 -14.51 10.81
CA LEU A 92 -19.69 -13.27 10.46
C LEU A 92 -20.91 -13.55 9.56
N ARG A 93 -20.77 -14.48 8.62
CA ARG A 93 -21.87 -14.89 7.74
C ARG A 93 -23.00 -15.59 8.51
N THR A 94 -22.69 -16.53 9.40
CA THR A 94 -23.73 -17.23 10.20
C THR A 94 -24.40 -16.32 11.22
N SER A 95 -23.71 -15.29 11.70
CA SER A 95 -24.29 -14.23 12.57
C SER A 95 -25.10 -13.16 11.83
N GLY A 96 -25.37 -13.35 10.53
CA GLY A 96 -26.27 -12.51 9.74
C GLY A 96 -25.57 -11.44 8.89
N LEU A 97 -24.24 -11.46 8.78
CA LEU A 97 -23.49 -10.59 7.89
C LEU A 97 -23.39 -11.23 6.49
N GLY A 98 -24.43 -11.02 5.69
CA GLY A 98 -24.45 -11.50 4.31
C GLY A 98 -23.32 -10.87 3.46
N PRO A 99 -22.88 -11.55 2.39
CA PRO A 99 -21.79 -11.10 1.52
C PRO A 99 -22.01 -9.69 0.97
N TRP A 100 -23.26 -9.32 0.67
CA TRP A 100 -23.58 -7.96 0.20
C TRP A 100 -23.31 -6.87 1.24
N ARG A 101 -23.50 -7.16 2.54
CA ARG A 101 -23.22 -6.21 3.62
C ARG A 101 -21.71 -6.05 3.82
N ALA A 102 -20.95 -7.13 3.66
CA ALA A 102 -19.49 -7.09 3.68
C ALA A 102 -18.95 -6.26 2.50
N LEU A 103 -19.45 -6.49 1.29
CA LEU A 103 -19.05 -5.73 0.10
C LEU A 103 -19.41 -4.24 0.22
N ARG A 104 -20.59 -3.89 0.75
CA ARG A 104 -20.90 -2.48 1.06
C ARG A 104 -19.97 -1.87 2.09
N ALA A 105 -19.51 -2.64 3.08
CA ALA A 105 -18.56 -2.15 4.06
C ALA A 105 -17.17 -1.87 3.43
N LEU A 106 -16.78 -2.65 2.41
CA LEU A 106 -15.56 -2.45 1.64
C LEU A 106 -15.67 -1.29 0.63
N LEU A 107 -16.86 -1.06 0.06
CA LEU A 107 -17.09 0.05 -0.89
C LEU A 107 -17.22 1.42 -0.22
N VAL A 108 -17.51 1.45 1.07
CA VAL A 108 -17.59 2.68 1.88
C VAL A 108 -16.23 3.03 2.52
N LEU A 109 -15.19 2.21 2.23
CA LEU A 109 -13.81 2.48 2.60
C LEU A 109 -13.31 3.74 1.88
#